data_AF-A0A920RBY9-F1
#
_entry.id   AF-A0A920RBY9-F1
#
_cell.length_a   1.000
_cell.length_b   1.000
_cell.length_c   1.000
_cell.angle_alpha   90.00
_cell.angle_beta   90.00
_cell.angle_gamma   90.00
#
_symmetry.space_group_name_H-M   'P 1'
#
loop_
_entity.id
_entity.type
_entity.pdbx_description
1 polymer ?
#
loop_
_entity_poly.entity_id
_entity_poly.type
_entity_poly.pdbx_seq_one_letter_code
_entity_poly.pdbx_strand_id
1 'polypeptide(L)'
;MKTHDPKDRYSGALRFLGERYYQRPDEFVDELTALCQVDTLLVRALVAKQKCALRFDAHNQTYYLPCSVRSVAKEESLYQLTYWHNRLFNSNIPASIVVLGFQPDWAKAEADPLPLAV
;
A
#
# COMPACT_ATOMS: atom_id res chain seq x y z
N MET A 1 -9.74 -2.44 31.29
CA MET A 1 -9.11 -2.56 29.96
C MET A 1 -9.15 -4.04 29.56
N LYS A 2 -10.11 -4.44 28.72
CA LYS A 2 -10.25 -5.86 28.30
C LYS A 2 -9.21 -6.13 27.21
N THR A 3 -8.17 -6.87 27.54
CA THR A 3 -7.22 -7.41 26.56
C THR A 3 -7.98 -8.46 25.75
N HIS A 4 -8.43 -8.10 24.55
CA HIS A 4 -9.03 -9.09 23.65
C HIS A 4 -8.01 -10.18 23.34
N ASP A 5 -8.45 -11.44 23.43
CA ASP A 5 -7.68 -12.62 23.05
C ASP A 5 -7.00 -12.35 21.68
N PRO A 6 -5.70 -12.64 21.51
CA PRO A 6 -5.02 -12.50 20.22
C PRO A 6 -5.80 -13.11 19.04
N LYS A 7 -6.52 -14.22 19.26
CA LYS A 7 -7.37 -14.88 18.27
C LYS A 7 -8.60 -14.06 17.90
N ASP A 8 -9.23 -13.41 18.88
CA ASP A 8 -10.38 -12.53 18.65
C ASP A 8 -9.98 -11.25 17.92
N ARG A 9 -8.80 -10.69 18.25
CA ARG A 9 -8.24 -9.55 17.50
C ARG A 9 -7.92 -9.92 16.06
N TYR A 10 -7.26 -11.07 15.85
CA TYR A 10 -6.91 -11.54 14.52
C TYR A 10 -8.15 -11.78 13.65
N SER A 11 -9.14 -12.51 14.18
CA SER A 11 -10.39 -12.79 13.46
C SER A 11 -11.22 -11.53 13.20
N GLY A 12 -11.29 -10.60 14.16
CA GLY A 12 -11.93 -9.30 13.97
C GLY A 12 -11.26 -8.46 12.87
N ALA A 13 -9.93 -8.41 12.87
CA ALA A 13 -9.16 -7.70 11.86
C ALA A 13 -9.30 -8.36 10.47
N LEU A 14 -9.28 -9.68 10.38
CA LEU A 14 -9.47 -10.41 9.12
C LEU A 14 -10.87 -10.15 8.53
N ARG A 15 -11.90 -10.10 9.37
CA ARG A 15 -13.26 -9.74 8.93
C ARG A 15 -13.35 -8.28 8.46
N PHE A 16 -12.64 -7.37 9.13
CA PHE A 16 -12.61 -5.95 8.78
C PHE A 16 -11.76 -5.67 7.52
N LEU A 17 -10.72 -6.45 7.24
CA LEU A 17 -9.86 -6.32 6.06
C LEU A 17 -10.29 -7.23 4.89
N GLY A 18 -11.34 -8.03 5.07
CA GLY A 18 -11.84 -9.00 4.10
C GLY A 18 -12.61 -8.38 2.92
N GLU A 19 -12.96 -9.24 1.96
CA GLU A 19 -13.36 -8.95 0.56
C GLU A 19 -14.41 -7.86 0.28
N ARG A 20 -15.18 -7.39 1.27
CA ARG A 20 -16.28 -6.44 1.04
C ARG A 20 -15.82 -5.11 0.45
N TYR A 21 -14.55 -4.72 0.67
CA TYR A 21 -14.02 -3.46 0.17
C TYR A 21 -13.64 -3.51 -1.31
N TYR A 22 -13.32 -4.67 -1.89
CA TYR A 22 -12.93 -4.77 -3.31
C TYR A 22 -14.08 -4.60 -4.31
N GLN A 23 -15.32 -4.54 -3.83
CA GLN A 23 -16.51 -4.42 -4.67
C GLN A 23 -16.96 -2.96 -4.89
N ARG A 24 -16.32 -1.98 -4.24
CA ARG A 24 -16.68 -0.55 -4.31
C ARG A 24 -15.48 0.29 -4.75
N PRO A 25 -15.23 0.41 -6.07
CA PRO A 25 -14.04 1.11 -6.59
C PRO A 25 -13.96 2.58 -6.17
N ASP A 26 -15.11 3.22 -5.95
CA ASP A 26 -15.24 4.61 -5.49
C ASP A 26 -14.87 4.83 -4.02
N GLU A 27 -14.82 3.76 -3.22
CA GLU A 27 -14.38 3.81 -1.81
C GLU A 27 -12.86 3.63 -1.67
N PHE A 28 -12.13 3.37 -2.76
CA PHE A 28 -10.68 3.26 -2.72
C PHE A 28 -10.01 4.62 -2.65
N VAL A 29 -9.03 4.72 -1.75
CA VAL A 29 -8.09 5.83 -1.78
C VAL A 29 -7.13 5.60 -2.93
N ASP A 30 -6.97 6.64 -3.74
CA ASP A 30 -6.19 6.62 -4.98
C ASP A 30 -4.66 6.69 -4.77
N GLU A 31 -4.20 6.44 -3.54
CA GLU A 31 -2.78 6.45 -3.16
C GLU A 31 -2.38 5.06 -2.66
N LEU A 32 -1.40 4.47 -3.35
CA LEU A 32 -0.83 3.18 -2.96
C LEU A 32 0.19 3.42 -1.83
N THR A 33 0.32 2.47 -0.91
CA THR A 33 1.26 2.60 0.22
C THR A 33 2.13 1.37 0.41
N ALA A 34 3.37 1.58 0.87
CA ALA A 34 4.26 0.50 1.24
C ALA A 34 4.94 0.79 2.59
N LEU A 35 5.02 -0.23 3.45
CA LEU A 35 5.86 -0.20 4.64
C LEU A 35 7.28 -0.61 4.25
N CYS A 36 8.25 0.28 4.49
CA CYS A 36 9.64 0.08 4.10
C CYS A 36 10.57 0.27 5.29
N GLN A 37 11.72 -0.41 5.27
CA GLN A 37 12.80 -0.14 6.21
C GLN A 37 13.54 1.13 5.80
N VAL A 38 13.73 2.06 6.75
CA VAL A 38 14.17 3.44 6.46
C VAL A 38 15.58 3.53 5.85
N ASP A 39 16.47 2.58 6.16
CA ASP A 39 17.91 2.67 5.85
C ASP A 39 18.33 2.00 4.55
N THR A 40 17.38 1.63 3.69
CA THR A 40 17.72 1.08 2.38
C THR A 40 18.07 2.19 1.39
N LEU A 41 19.05 1.93 0.52
CA LEU A 41 19.41 2.86 -0.57
C LEU A 41 18.20 3.19 -1.45
N LEU A 42 17.33 2.20 -1.66
CA LEU A 42 16.08 2.37 -2.42
C LEU A 42 15.16 3.41 -1.79
N VAL A 43 14.83 3.29 -0.50
CA VAL A 43 13.95 4.24 0.19
C VAL A 43 14.53 5.65 0.16
N ARG A 44 15.84 5.79 0.40
CA ARG A 44 16.52 7.09 0.32
C ARG A 44 16.41 7.71 -1.08
N ALA A 45 16.60 6.91 -2.13
CA ALA A 45 16.45 7.37 -3.51
C ALA A 45 15.00 7.78 -3.83
N LEU A 46 14.02 6.98 -3.42
CA LEU A 46 12.60 7.25 -3.62
C LEU A 46 12.16 8.55 -2.95
N VAL A 47 12.55 8.77 -1.69
CA VAL A 47 12.24 10.00 -0.95
C VAL A 47 12.94 11.20 -1.57
N ALA A 48 14.20 11.08 -1.97
CA ALA A 48 14.96 12.19 -2.55
C ALA A 48 14.47 12.58 -3.96
N LYS A 49 14.02 11.60 -4.76
CA LYS A 49 13.53 11.85 -6.13
C LYS A 49 12.05 12.22 -6.17
N GLN A 50 11.28 11.82 -5.16
CA GLN A 50 9.83 12.03 -5.05
C GLN A 50 9.04 11.53 -6.26
N LYS A 51 9.64 10.65 -7.06
CA LYS A 51 9.09 10.10 -8.29
C LYS A 51 9.63 8.71 -8.53
N CYS A 52 8.77 7.83 -8.99
CA CYS A 52 9.14 6.50 -9.49
C CYS A 52 8.11 6.05 -10.51
N ALA A 53 8.28 4.83 -11.02
CA ALA A 53 7.19 4.11 -11.65
C ALA A 53 7.02 2.78 -10.95
N LEU A 54 5.78 2.43 -10.62
CA LEU A 54 5.43 1.10 -10.15
C LEU A 54 5.11 0.23 -11.36
N ARG A 55 5.64 -0.99 -11.36
CA ARG A 55 5.35 -2.00 -12.37
C ARG A 55 4.65 -3.17 -11.69
N PHE A 56 3.52 -3.59 -12.24
CA PHE A 56 2.77 -4.76 -11.79
C PHE A 56 2.59 -5.72 -12.94
N ASP A 57 2.94 -6.99 -12.74
CA ASP A 57 2.71 -8.05 -13.72
C ASP A 57 1.64 -8.99 -13.15
N ALA A 58 0.44 -9.01 -13.75
CA ALA A 58 -0.69 -9.81 -13.28
C ALA A 58 -1.57 -10.27 -14.45
N HIS A 59 -2.05 -11.51 -14.41
CA HIS A 59 -3.01 -12.04 -15.40
C HIS A 59 -2.58 -11.87 -16.88
N ASN A 60 -1.30 -12.09 -17.18
CA ASN A 60 -0.69 -11.86 -18.50
C ASN A 60 -0.79 -10.40 -18.99
N GLN A 61 -0.90 -9.45 -18.07
CA GLN A 61 -0.87 -8.02 -18.33
C GLN A 61 0.19 -7.36 -17.46
N THR A 62 0.93 -6.43 -18.04
CA THR A 62 1.87 -5.56 -17.33
C THR A 62 1.26 -4.18 -17.19
N TYR A 63 1.27 -3.61 -16.00
CA TYR A 63 0.85 -2.24 -15.73
C TYR A 63 2.06 -1.40 -15.37
N TYR A 64 2.16 -0.21 -15.94
CA TYR A 64 3.18 0.78 -15.64
C TYR A 64 2.51 2.05 -15.11
N LEU A 65 2.79 2.38 -13.84
CA LEU A 65 2.19 3.51 -13.14
C LEU A 65 3.27 4.51 -12.74
N PRO A 66 3.46 5.61 -13.48
CA PRO A 66 4.25 6.74 -13.01
C PRO A 66 3.63 7.30 -11.73
N CYS A 67 4.44 7.46 -10.67
CA CYS A 67 3.95 7.94 -9.38
C CYS A 67 4.79 9.11 -8.86
N SER A 68 4.13 10.02 -8.16
CA SER A 68 4.82 10.87 -7.17
C SER A 68 4.96 10.10 -5.86
N VAL A 69 6.05 10.35 -5.13
CA VAL A 69 6.40 9.63 -3.91
C VAL A 69 6.52 10.60 -2.75
N ARG A 70 5.91 10.25 -1.62
CA ARG A 70 6.01 10.99 -0.36
C ARG A 70 6.19 10.04 0.82
N SER A 71 6.71 10.57 1.93
CA SER A 71 6.57 9.91 3.23
C SER A 71 5.18 10.23 3.78
N VAL A 72 4.48 9.20 4.25
CA VAL A 72 3.16 9.34 4.89
C VAL A 72 3.38 9.59 6.38
N ALA A 73 2.76 10.64 6.93
CA ALA A 73 2.89 10.99 8.34
C ALA A 73 2.16 9.97 9.22
N LYS A 74 2.63 9.77 10.45
CA LYS A 74 2.10 8.74 11.36
C LYS A 74 0.65 9.01 11.77
N GLU A 75 0.27 10.28 11.73
CA GLU A 75 -1.05 10.79 12.10
C GLU A 75 -2.09 10.55 11.00
N GLU A 76 -1.65 10.28 9.76
CA GLU A 76 -2.54 10.00 8.64
C GLU A 76 -3.14 8.59 8.73
N SER A 77 -4.42 8.46 8.37
CA SER A 77 -5.12 7.18 8.33
C SER A 77 -4.44 6.16 7.42
N LEU A 78 -3.83 6.61 6.31
CA LEU A 78 -3.08 5.75 5.40
C LEU A 78 -1.90 5.08 6.10
N TYR A 79 -1.11 5.81 6.88
CA TYR A 79 0.00 5.22 7.64
C TYR A 79 -0.52 4.14 8.59
N GLN A 80 -1.59 4.44 9.34
CA GLN A 80 -2.16 3.50 10.30
C GLN A 80 -2.67 2.24 9.60
N LEU A 81 -3.39 2.39 8.49
CA LEU A 81 -3.89 1.27 7.70
C LEU A 81 -2.75 0.37 7.21
N THR A 82 -1.73 0.95 6.58
CA THR A 82 -0.56 0.20 6.09
C THR A 82 0.16 -0.51 7.23
N TYR A 83 0.41 0.19 8.33
CA TYR A 83 1.13 -0.35 9.48
C TYR A 83 0.37 -1.52 10.12
N TRP A 84 -0.91 -1.33 10.47
CA TRP A 84 -1.70 -2.35 11.14
C TRP A 84 -2.00 -3.55 10.26
N HIS A 85 -2.25 -3.33 8.95
CA HIS A 85 -2.37 -4.41 7.98
C HIS A 85 -1.09 -5.26 7.96
N ASN A 86 0.08 -4.63 7.79
CA ASN A 86 1.34 -5.37 7.78
C ASN A 86 1.64 -6.04 9.13
N ARG A 87 1.30 -5.40 10.26
CA ARG A 87 1.54 -5.95 11.61
C ARG A 87 0.71 -7.20 11.88
N LEU A 88 -0.49 -7.27 11.30
CA LEU A 88 -1.39 -8.41 11.43
C LEU A 88 -0.79 -9.68 10.78
N PHE A 89 -0.16 -9.53 9.61
CA PHE A 89 0.39 -10.64 8.84
C PHE A 89 1.89 -10.88 9.06
N ASN A 90 2.61 -9.87 9.56
CA ASN A 90 4.02 -9.95 9.88
C ASN A 90 4.25 -9.43 11.31
N SER A 91 4.38 -10.35 12.26
CA SER A 91 4.67 -10.01 13.66
C SER A 91 6.12 -9.54 13.89
N ASN A 92 6.99 -9.62 12.88
CA ASN A 92 8.39 -9.23 12.94
C ASN A 92 8.71 -7.99 12.06
N ILE A 93 7.86 -6.97 12.14
CA ILE A 93 8.14 -5.65 11.54
C ILE A 93 9.43 -5.06 12.16
N PRO A 94 10.38 -4.57 11.34
CA PRO A 94 11.59 -3.90 11.84
C PRO A 94 11.29 -2.72 12.76
N ALA A 95 12.20 -2.38 13.67
CA ALA A 95 12.02 -1.24 14.57
C ALA A 95 12.00 0.12 13.83
N SER A 96 12.79 0.24 12.76
CA SER A 96 12.94 1.48 11.97
C SER A 96 12.25 1.36 10.62
N ILE A 97 11.02 1.83 10.55
CA ILE A 97 10.20 1.81 9.34
C ILE A 97 9.74 3.20 8.93
N VAL A 98 9.38 3.32 7.65
CA VAL A 98 8.66 4.45 7.07
C VAL A 98 7.53 3.89 6.21
N VAL A 99 6.42 4.61 6.14
CA VAL A 99 5.39 4.34 5.12
C VAL A 99 5.60 5.32 3.99
N LEU A 100 5.77 4.80 2.78
CA LEU A 100 5.81 5.60 1.57
C LEU A 100 4.44 5.55 0.88
N GLY A 101 4.00 6.71 0.42
CA GLY A 101 2.81 6.89 -0.40
C GLY A 101 3.22 7.09 -1.86
N PHE A 102 2.49 6.46 -2.76
CA PHE A 102 2.71 6.47 -4.21
C PHE A 102 1.41 6.92 -4.86
N GLN A 103 1.34 8.18 -5.26
CA GLN A 103 0.19 8.73 -5.96
C GLN A 103 0.41 8.55 -7.48
N PRO A 104 -0.36 7.68 -8.16
CA PRO A 104 -0.23 7.47 -9.58
C PRO A 104 -0.68 8.69 -10.39
N ASP A 105 -0.03 8.90 -11.54
CA ASP A 105 -0.50 9.77 -12.61
C ASP A 105 -1.27 8.90 -13.62
N TRP A 106 -2.58 8.73 -13.39
CA TRP A 106 -3.42 7.85 -14.21
C TRP A 106 -3.49 8.25 -15.68
N ALA A 107 -3.32 9.54 -15.99
CA ALA A 107 -3.28 10.01 -17.37
C ALA A 107 -2.04 9.49 -18.13
N LYS A 108 -1.02 9.03 -17.40
CA LYS A 108 0.21 8.43 -17.94
C LYS A 108 0.36 6.95 -17.57
N ALA A 109 -0.67 6.34 -17.00
CA ALA A 109 -0.67 4.92 -16.72
C ALA A 109 -0.79 4.14 -18.03
N GLU A 110 -0.01 3.07 -18.15
CA GLU A 110 0.02 2.21 -19.32
C GLU A 110 -0.25 0.76 -18.92
N ALA A 111 -0.80 -0.02 -19.84
CA ALA A 111 -0.95 -1.46 -19.68
C ALA A 111 -0.63 -2.18 -21.00
N ASP A 112 0.04 -3.33 -20.89
CA ASP A 112 0.43 -4.18 -22.01
C ASP A 112 0.01 -5.65 -21.77
N PRO A 113 -0.88 -6.23 -22.60
CA PRO A 113 -1.64 -5.56 -23.66
C PRO A 113 -2.61 -4.52 -23.08
N LEU A 114 -3.18 -3.64 -23.92
CA LEU A 114 -4.23 -2.72 -23.45
C LEU A 114 -5.42 -3.53 -22.87
N PRO A 115 -6.08 -3.05 -21.80
CA PRO A 115 -7.25 -3.71 -21.25
C PRO A 115 -8.33 -3.78 -22.32
N LEU A 116 -9.07 -4.89 -22.36
CA LEU A 116 -10.25 -4.98 -23.23
C LEU A 116 -11.21 -3.85 -22.85
N ALA A 117 -11.57 -2.99 -23.81
CA ALA A 117 -12.60 -1.99 -23.61
C ALA A 117 -13.92 -2.74 -23.31
N VAL A 118 -14.50 -2.47 -22.14
CA VAL A 118 -15.82 -2.99 -21.72
C VAL A 118 -16.91 -2.06 -22.21
#